data_AF-A0AAW8I8G1-F1
#
_entry.id   AF-A0AAW8I8G1-F1
#
_cell.length_a   1.000
_cell.length_b   1.000
_cell.length_c   1.000
_cell.angle_alpha   90.00
_cell.angle_beta   90.00
_cell.angle_gamma   90.00
#
_symmetry.space_group_name_H-M   'P 1'
#
loop_
_entity.id
_entity.type
_entity.pdbx_description
1 polymer ?
#
loop_
_entity_poly.entity_id
_entity_poly.type
_entity_poly.pdbx_seq_one_letter_code
_entity_poly.pdbx_strand_id
1 'polypeptide(L)' 'MYTAENAPGVAVLLSGDADVPGPLTGLPTHQDNLDTVIGRYSRLIVVGADADLGAVLTRLLRTDRLDVEVGYVPR' A
#
# COMPACT_ATOMS: atom_id res chain seq x y z
N MET A 1 -11.37 3.08 -27.93
CA MET A 1 -9.91 3.05 -27.72
C MET A 1 -9.67 3.24 -26.24
N TYR A 2 -9.79 2.17 -25.44
CA TYR A 2 -9.46 2.22 -24.02
C TYR A 2 -7.94 2.28 -23.96
N THR A 3 -7.41 3.48 -23.77
CA THR A 3 -5.99 3.70 -23.52
C THR A 3 -5.59 2.74 -22.41
N ALA A 4 -4.53 1.97 -22.64
CA ALA A 4 -3.74 1.46 -21.54
C ALA A 4 -3.13 2.69 -20.84
N GLU A 5 -3.95 3.40 -20.08
CA GLU A 5 -3.51 4.35 -19.07
C GLU A 5 -2.79 3.49 -18.04
N ASN A 6 -1.49 3.39 -18.28
CA ASN A 6 -0.52 2.63 -17.54
C ASN A 6 -0.64 3.06 -16.08
N ALA A 7 -1.32 2.24 -15.29
CA ALA A 7 -1.70 2.56 -13.91
C ALA A 7 -0.48 3.03 -13.13
N PRO A 8 -0.59 4.05 -12.26
CA PRO A 8 0.37 4.17 -11.18
C PRO A 8 0.27 2.85 -10.40
N GLY A 9 1.37 2.10 -10.31
CA GLY A 9 1.35 0.69 -9.91
C GLY A 9 0.67 0.43 -8.55
N VAL A 10 0.37 -0.83 -8.26
CA VAL A 10 -0.01 -1.27 -6.90
C VAL A 10 1.26 -1.63 -6.13
N ALA A 11 1.29 -1.37 -4.83
CA ALA A 11 2.37 -1.81 -3.96
C ALA A 11 1.83 -2.46 -2.69
N VAL A 12 2.61 -3.36 -2.11
CA VAL A 12 2.31 -4.05 -0.85
C VAL A 12 3.18 -3.45 0.25
N LEU A 13 2.54 -2.98 1.31
CA LEU A 13 3.15 -2.55 2.56
C LEU A 13 3.04 -3.69 3.57
N LEU A 14 4.19 -4.24 3.93
CA LEU A 14 4.32 -5.25 4.97
C LEU A 14 4.71 -4.54 6.26
N SER A 15 4.00 -4.82 7.34
CA SER A 15 4.36 -4.31 8.67
C SER A 15 5.21 -5.33 9.42
N GLY A 16 6.38 -4.90 9.92
CA GLY A 16 7.34 -5.75 10.61
C GLY A 16 7.86 -6.92 9.78
N ASP A 17 8.15 -8.06 10.44
CA ASP A 17 8.65 -9.29 9.80
C ASP A 17 7.53 -10.13 9.12
N ALA A 18 6.54 -9.46 8.52
CA ALA A 18 5.46 -10.13 7.82
C ALA A 18 5.92 -10.67 6.45
N ASP A 19 5.56 -11.92 6.16
CA ASP A 19 5.72 -12.51 4.83
C ASP A 19 4.63 -12.03 3.88
N VAL A 20 4.99 -11.91 2.60
CA VAL A 20 4.04 -11.59 1.53
C VAL A 20 3.06 -12.76 1.35
N PRO A 21 1.74 -12.55 1.47
CA PRO A 21 0.76 -13.58 1.13
C PRO A 21 0.94 -14.06 -0.31
N GLY A 22 0.83 -15.37 -0.54
CA GLY A 22 1.01 -15.98 -1.87
C GLY A 22 0.33 -15.23 -3.02
N PRO A 23 -0.95 -14.81 -2.90
CA PRO A 23 -1.66 -14.06 -3.95
C PRO A 23 -1.08 -12.68 -4.28
N LEU A 24 -0.24 -12.11 -3.40
CA LEU A 24 0.40 -10.80 -3.55
C LEU A 24 1.86 -10.91 -4.03
N THR A 25 2.35 -12.13 -4.24
CA THR A 25 3.71 -12.38 -4.75
C THR A 25 3.86 -11.81 -6.16
N GLY A 26 4.97 -11.10 -6.40
CA GLY A 26 5.27 -10.45 -7.69
C GLY A 26 4.87 -8.97 -7.77
N LEU A 27 4.23 -8.43 -6.73
CA LEU A 27 4.02 -7.00 -6.58
C LEU A 27 5.22 -6.34 -5.88
N PRO A 28 5.50 -5.05 -6.14
CA PRO A 28 6.47 -4.28 -5.37
C PRO A 28 6.13 -4.29 -3.87
N THR A 29 7.05 -4.76 -3.05
CA THR A 29 6.87 -4.89 -1.60
C THR A 29 7.78 -3.92 -0.87
N HIS A 30 7.22 -3.20 0.10
CA HIS A 30 7.93 -2.25 0.95
C HIS A 30 7.66 -2.59 2.42
N GLN A 31 8.74 -2.77 3.19
CA GLN A 31 8.68 -2.97 4.63
C GLN A 31 8.80 -1.62 5.34
N ASP A 32 7.82 -1.29 6.17
CA ASP A 32 7.81 -0.12 7.09
C ASP A 32 8.15 1.25 6.48
N ASN A 33 8.21 1.37 5.15
CA ASN A 33 8.69 2.58 4.46
C ASN A 33 7.57 3.28 3.69
N LEU A 34 6.54 3.66 4.44
CA LEU A 34 5.32 4.28 3.92
C LEU A 34 5.60 5.55 3.08
N ASP A 35 6.52 6.40 3.53
CA ASP A 35 6.84 7.68 2.86
C ASP A 35 7.40 7.50 1.46
N THR A 36 8.08 6.39 1.17
CA THR A 36 8.61 6.09 -0.16
C THR A 36 7.53 5.57 -1.12
N VAL A 37 6.42 5.07 -0.57
CA VAL A 37 5.29 4.52 -1.33
C VAL A 37 4.24 5.59 -1.62
N ILE A 38 4.01 6.51 -0.66
CA ILE A 38 3.08 7.63 -0.81
C ILE A 38 3.49 8.50 -1.99
N GLY A 39 2.60 8.62 -2.97
CA GLY A 39 2.78 9.44 -4.16
C GLY A 39 3.50 8.78 -5.33
N ARG A 40 4.09 7.60 -5.14
CA ARG A 40 4.60 6.76 -6.22
C ARG A 40 3.55 5.79 -6.76
N TYR A 41 2.63 5.38 -5.90
CA TYR A 41 1.60 4.40 -6.20
C TYR A 41 0.22 4.99 -5.87
N SER A 42 -0.78 4.69 -6.70
CA SER A 42 -2.17 5.10 -6.45
C SER A 42 -2.95 4.03 -5.70
N ARG A 43 -2.36 2.85 -5.48
CA ARG A 43 -2.96 1.74 -4.73
C ARG A 43 -1.96 1.11 -3.78
N LEU A 44 -2.35 0.96 -2.51
CA LEU A 44 -1.56 0.35 -1.46
C LEU A 44 -2.30 -0.83 -0.85
N ILE A 45 -1.62 -1.94 -0.65
CA ILE A 45 -2.14 -3.09 0.08
C ILE A 45 -1.37 -3.18 1.40
N VAL A 46 -2.05 -3.01 2.53
CA VAL A 46 -1.46 -3.12 3.87
C VAL A 46 -1.69 -4.53 4.40
N VAL A 47 -0.61 -5.24 4.69
CA VAL A 47 -0.62 -6.55 5.33
C VAL A 47 -0.11 -6.39 6.75
N GLY A 48 -0.97 -6.57 7.75
CA GLY A 48 -0.62 -6.30 9.14
C GLY A 48 -1.84 -6.28 10.07
N ALA A 49 -1.65 -5.73 11.26
CA ALA A 49 -2.70 -5.49 12.26
C ALA A 49 -3.40 -4.14 12.03
N ASP A 50 -4.51 -3.91 12.74
CA ASP A 50 -5.29 -2.66 12.61
C ASP A 50 -4.47 -1.42 12.98
N ALA A 51 -3.47 -1.57 13.86
CA ALA A 51 -2.54 -0.51 14.21
C ALA A 51 -1.70 -0.06 13.00
N ASP A 52 -1.31 -0.99 12.13
CA ASP A 52 -0.53 -0.72 10.92
C ASP A 52 -1.39 0.03 9.91
N LEU A 53 -2.64 -0.42 9.70
CA LEU A 53 -3.60 0.29 8.87
C LEU A 53 -3.87 1.70 9.41
N GLY A 54 -4.06 1.85 10.72
CA GLY A 54 -4.27 3.14 11.36
C GLY A 54 -3.10 4.10 11.16
N ALA A 55 -1.87 3.60 11.23
CA ALA A 55 -0.67 4.40 10.94
C ALA A 55 -0.63 4.87 9.48
N VAL A 56 -0.96 3.98 8.53
CA VAL A 56 -1.03 4.31 7.11
C VAL A 56 -2.08 5.39 6.84
N LEU A 57 -3.32 5.20 7.32
CA LEU A 57 -4.40 6.17 7.13
C LEU A 57 -4.08 7.53 7.77
N THR A 58 -3.51 7.52 8.98
CA THR A 58 -3.08 8.74 9.67
C THR A 58 -2.06 9.51 8.83
N ARG A 59 -1.11 8.82 8.19
CA ARG A 59 -0.12 9.47 7.35
C ARG A 59 -0.74 10.00 6.06
N LEU A 60 -1.58 9.22 5.38
CA LEU A 60 -2.27 9.66 4.16
C LEU A 60 -3.08 10.93 4.41
N LEU A 61 -3.84 10.98 5.51
CA LEU A 61 -4.58 12.15 5.97
C LEU A 61 -3.65 13.36 6.19
N ARG A 62 -2.50 13.17 6.85
CA ARG A 62 -1.52 14.25 7.08
C ARG A 62 -0.85 14.76 5.80
N THR A 63 -0.88 13.97 4.73
CA THR A 63 -0.28 14.32 3.44
C THR A 63 -1.30 14.74 2.39
N ASP A 64 -2.58 14.85 2.75
CA ASP A 64 -3.70 15.10 1.83
C ASP A 64 -3.76 14.10 0.65
N ARG A 65 -3.32 12.85 0.87
CA ARG A 65 -3.24 11.79 -0.15
C ARG A 65 -4.37 10.78 -0.05
N LEU A 66 -5.60 11.27 0.06
CA LEU A 66 -6.81 10.42 0.06
C LEU A 66 -7.21 9.94 -1.35
N ASP A 67 -6.46 10.33 -2.37
CA ASP A 67 -6.54 9.81 -3.74
C ASP A 67 -6.01 8.37 -3.85
N VAL A 68 -5.30 7.87 -2.83
CA VAL A 68 -4.71 6.55 -2.81
C VAL A 68 -5.73 5.52 -2.33
N GLU A 69 -6.02 4.51 -3.16
CA GLU A 69 -6.86 3.38 -2.76
C GLU A 69 -6.08 2.46 -1.80
N VAL A 70 -6.71 2.02 -0.72
CA VAL A 70 -6.08 1.15 0.29
C VAL A 70 -6.84 -0.17 0.40
N GLY A 71 -6.15 -1.28 0.16
CA GLY A 71 -6.60 -2.63 0.50
C GLY A 71 -5.99 -3.07 1.83
N TYR A 72 -6.77 -3.72 2.69
CA TYR A 72 -6.29 -4.25 3.97
C TYR A 72 -6.38 -5.77 3.99
N VAL A 73 -5.29 -6.41 4.40
CA VAL A 73 -5.19 -7.84 4.58
C VAL A 73 -4.78 -8.09 6.03
N PRO A 74 -5.74 -8.43 6.91
CA PRO A 74 -5.42 -8.76 8.30
C PRO A 74 -4.59 -10.04 8.34
N ARG A 75 -3.65 -10.10 9.29
CA ARG A 75 -2.84 -11.29 9.58
C ARG A 75 -3.37 -12.07 10.78
#